data_AF-A0AAJ2YCY9-F1
#
_entry.id   AF-A0AAJ2YCY9-F1
#
_cell.length_a   1.000
_cell.length_b   1.000
_cell.length_c   1.000
_cell.angle_alpha   90.00
_cell.angle_beta   90.00
_cell.angle_gamma   90.00
#
_symmetry.space_group_name_H-M   'P 1'
#
loop_
_entity.id
_entity.type
_entity.pdbx_description
1 polymer ?
#
loop_
_entity_poly.entity_id
_entity_poly.type
_entity_poly.pdbx_seq_one_letter_code
_entity_poly.pdbx_strand_id
1 'polypeptide(L)'
;MEKYGNWEIEYEFTPAAGDHGNLLVVFSSVGSKYGFGAALSGVQCNVLRIRDRFDGGPSYYVARAMDFSVSDAVEELITHYREKLGLARETVVLAGSSKGGSAAIFYALKYGYRHIVASTPQYFIGSYSQGHGVLGEWVLGEGQPQENVDRLDSVLPELLAETTDLDRNIYLFSSTKDYQYEEHVVHFLPALRKYSNFNFFMVESPALVKHAEVTRQGLSVILSVIYALTEGTVPRFGEVQVGSNEVDDDAAAEHLSDLRARDTAAGVLTAAQLTPERATLSGHAFLPGVSAEEGEEAGARETKQLVLVRDEQAWVADAKTVPVDQLYLKYFDTHFASYKDGGFTCEARELFDTLPDGMYDVFARVTSESEDIDRRVPLVAYRAIDRRAAAGGREVVLRGDARSVRVIKRDLTAAGPGGSVFALKRFAMEGPKLRVYGVFFLPGRNADRATHSTYYLTLRGADSTHTVALKAVKREDKVRPHMAPGDFGSYSFGYFTSEDKEGVDLSDVPPGTYTAEIAMSTGGGLFAHQAGELEVRENRASSVARRISGRNERVSTRARLRRGLRRRLWRS
;
A
#
# COMPACT_ATOMS: atom_id res chain seq x y z
N MET A 1 23.66 -2.05 11.23
CA MET A 1 23.66 -1.70 12.67
C MET A 1 25.11 -1.72 13.11
N GLU A 2 25.52 -0.71 13.87
CA GLU A 2 26.84 -0.64 14.50
C GLU A 2 26.67 -0.23 15.95
N LYS A 3 27.62 -0.60 16.80
CA LYS A 3 27.58 -0.31 18.23
C LYS A 3 28.56 0.82 18.55
N TYR A 4 28.06 1.86 19.19
CA TYR A 4 28.83 3.01 19.67
C TYR A 4 28.46 3.26 21.15
N GLY A 5 29.47 3.27 22.03
CA GLY A 5 29.24 3.15 23.47
C GLY A 5 28.33 1.98 23.84
N ASN A 6 27.23 2.28 24.54
CA ASN A 6 26.23 1.30 24.96
C ASN A 6 25.12 1.06 23.92
N TRP A 7 25.11 1.80 22.82
CA TRP A 7 23.97 1.90 21.92
C TRP A 7 24.20 1.19 20.59
N GLU A 8 23.24 0.38 20.17
CA GLU A 8 23.16 -0.11 18.79
C GLU A 8 22.43 0.90 17.92
N ILE A 9 23.07 1.33 16.83
CA ILE A 9 22.52 2.34 15.93
C ILE A 9 22.15 1.71 14.59
N GLU A 10 20.87 1.80 14.24
CA GLU A 10 20.35 1.50 12.91
C GLU A 10 20.61 2.69 11.97
N TYR A 11 21.36 2.46 10.88
CA TYR A 11 21.62 3.48 9.87
C TYR A 11 21.59 2.88 8.45
N GLU A 12 21.50 3.75 7.44
CA GLU A 12 21.70 3.45 6.03
C GLU A 12 22.77 4.40 5.47
N PHE A 13 23.78 3.84 4.79
CA PHE A 13 24.82 4.63 4.15
C PHE A 13 24.78 4.44 2.63
N THR A 14 24.73 5.55 1.89
CA THR A 14 24.87 5.59 0.44
C THR A 14 26.20 6.29 0.12
N PRO A 15 27.16 5.61 -0.53
CA PRO A 15 28.40 6.25 -0.95
C PRO A 15 28.14 7.29 -2.03
N ALA A 16 29.01 8.30 -2.12
CA ALA A 16 28.96 9.28 -3.19
C ALA A 16 29.06 8.62 -4.58
N ALA A 17 28.36 9.20 -5.55
CA ALA A 17 28.69 9.01 -6.96
C ALA A 17 29.90 9.90 -7.29
N GLY A 18 30.84 9.47 -8.12
CA GLY A 18 31.95 10.32 -8.57
C GLY A 18 32.78 10.94 -7.43
N ASP A 19 33.10 12.23 -7.57
CA ASP A 19 33.96 13.02 -6.69
C ASP A 19 33.20 13.99 -5.76
N HIS A 20 31.90 13.75 -5.53
CA HIS A 20 31.04 14.55 -4.66
C HIS A 20 31.34 14.30 -3.17
N GLY A 21 32.47 14.85 -2.69
CA GLY A 21 33.10 14.52 -1.42
C GLY A 21 32.36 14.93 -0.13
N ASN A 22 31.20 15.60 -0.17
CA ASN A 22 30.52 16.03 1.07
C ASN A 22 29.78 14.85 1.75
N LEU A 23 29.36 15.06 3.00
CA LEU A 23 28.54 14.12 3.77
C LEU A 23 27.22 14.76 4.20
N LEU A 24 26.11 14.20 3.74
CA LEU A 24 24.77 14.53 4.21
C LEU A 24 24.34 13.56 5.31
N VAL A 25 24.12 14.07 6.51
CA VAL A 25 23.56 13.32 7.64
C VAL A 25 22.08 13.63 7.76
N VAL A 26 21.23 12.60 7.73
CA VAL A 26 19.77 12.72 7.77
C VAL A 26 19.22 12.11 9.04
N PHE A 27 18.53 12.91 9.83
CA PHE A 27 17.78 12.49 11.00
C PHE A 27 16.31 12.25 10.63
N SER A 28 15.76 11.10 11.02
CA SER A 28 14.38 10.71 10.76
C SER A 28 13.37 11.42 11.66
N SER A 29 12.20 11.76 11.12
CA SER A 29 11.03 12.23 11.89
C SER A 29 10.31 11.07 12.59
N VAL A 30 9.31 11.37 13.42
CA VAL A 30 8.40 10.34 13.95
C VAL A 30 7.68 9.65 12.77
N GLY A 31 7.57 8.32 12.82
CA GLY A 31 6.91 7.52 11.77
C GLY A 31 7.69 7.29 10.47
N SER A 32 8.84 7.96 10.27
CA SER A 32 9.75 7.69 9.15
C SER A 32 10.95 6.86 9.59
N LYS A 33 11.40 5.91 8.75
CA LYS A 33 12.60 5.12 9.03
C LYS A 33 13.90 5.89 8.75
N TYR A 34 13.92 6.69 7.67
CA TYR A 34 15.15 7.31 7.16
C TYR A 34 14.91 8.74 6.61
N GLY A 35 13.99 9.50 7.22
CA GLY A 35 13.72 10.89 6.84
C GLY A 35 13.16 11.02 5.42
N PHE A 36 13.71 11.94 4.62
CA PHE A 36 13.31 12.30 3.25
C PHE A 36 13.15 11.14 2.24
N GLY A 37 13.50 9.90 2.60
CA GLY A 37 13.21 8.70 1.81
C GLY A 37 13.77 8.79 0.38
N ALA A 38 12.94 8.43 -0.61
CA ALA A 38 13.33 8.45 -2.02
C ALA A 38 13.54 9.86 -2.61
N ALA A 39 13.15 10.94 -1.89
CA ALA A 39 13.35 12.31 -2.35
C ALA A 39 14.84 12.67 -2.49
N LEU A 40 15.72 11.97 -1.78
CA LEU A 40 17.18 12.15 -1.85
C LEU A 40 17.85 11.27 -2.92
N SER A 41 17.10 10.59 -3.78
CA SER A 41 17.67 9.70 -4.81
C SER A 41 18.57 10.40 -5.83
N GLY A 42 18.42 11.72 -6.00
CA GLY A 42 19.28 12.54 -6.86
C GLY A 42 20.53 13.10 -6.17
N VAL A 43 20.70 12.95 -4.85
CA VAL A 43 21.86 13.47 -4.13
C VAL A 43 23.08 12.63 -4.47
N GLN A 44 24.15 13.29 -4.93
CA GLN A 44 25.35 12.62 -5.43
C GLN A 44 26.44 12.44 -4.37
N CYS A 45 26.38 13.15 -3.25
CA CYS A 45 27.37 13.04 -2.17
C CYS A 45 27.17 11.79 -1.30
N ASN A 46 28.02 11.61 -0.29
CA ASN A 46 27.83 10.56 0.71
C ASN A 46 26.59 10.88 1.55
N VAL A 47 25.72 9.89 1.79
CA VAL A 47 24.49 10.09 2.59
C VAL A 47 24.45 9.08 3.72
N LEU A 48 24.44 9.57 4.96
CA LEU A 48 24.28 8.79 6.18
C LEU A 48 22.89 9.08 6.78
N ARG A 49 21.97 8.12 6.69
CA ARG A 49 20.63 8.23 7.29
C ARG A 49 20.60 7.48 8.61
N ILE A 50 20.30 8.16 9.70
CA ILE A 50 20.32 7.57 11.04
C ILE A 50 18.87 7.39 11.50
N ARG A 51 18.48 6.16 11.85
CA ARG A 51 17.15 5.88 12.38
C ARG A 51 17.13 6.17 13.88
N ASP A 52 16.09 6.83 14.35
CA ASP A 52 15.88 7.04 15.79
C ASP A 52 15.30 5.78 16.44
N ARG A 53 16.16 4.84 16.79
CA ARG A 53 15.75 3.62 17.48
C ARG A 53 16.88 3.06 18.33
N PHE A 54 16.76 3.23 19.63
CA PHE A 54 17.73 2.89 20.67
C PHE A 54 17.03 1.99 21.68
N ASP A 55 17.53 0.75 21.85
CA ASP A 55 16.88 -0.31 22.63
C ASP A 55 15.42 -0.58 22.25
N GLY A 56 15.11 -0.43 20.96
CA GLY A 56 13.81 -0.73 20.39
C GLY A 56 12.86 0.46 20.25
N GLY A 57 13.15 1.63 20.84
CA GLY A 57 12.29 2.81 20.75
C GLY A 57 13.03 4.15 20.55
N PRO A 58 12.29 5.26 20.43
CA PRO A 58 12.84 6.57 20.06
C PRO A 58 13.59 7.26 21.21
N SER A 59 14.50 8.18 20.88
CA SER A 59 15.29 8.96 21.86
C SER A 59 15.35 10.46 21.54
N TYR A 60 14.68 10.91 20.48
CA TYR A 60 14.87 12.25 19.93
C TYR A 60 16.30 12.51 19.43
N TYR A 61 17.13 11.47 19.32
CA TYR A 61 18.59 11.57 19.16
C TYR A 61 19.30 12.33 20.28
N VAL A 62 18.62 12.55 21.41
CA VAL A 62 19.15 13.32 22.55
C VAL A 62 19.31 12.43 23.77
N ALA A 63 18.24 11.74 24.18
CA ALA A 63 18.25 10.93 25.39
C ALA A 63 17.27 9.75 25.32
N ARG A 64 17.65 8.63 25.91
CA ARG A 64 16.79 7.45 26.11
C ARG A 64 16.56 7.27 27.60
N ALA A 65 15.32 7.49 28.06
CA ALA A 65 14.98 7.54 29.49
C ALA A 65 15.98 8.38 30.31
N MET A 66 16.24 9.60 29.83
CA MET A 66 17.24 10.54 30.38
C MET A 66 18.71 10.11 30.30
N ASP A 67 19.04 8.98 29.66
CA ASP A 67 20.42 8.66 29.31
C ASP A 67 20.84 9.43 28.05
N PHE A 68 21.59 10.52 28.26
CA PHE A 68 22.10 11.39 27.21
C PHE A 68 23.30 10.81 26.44
N SER A 69 23.86 9.66 26.85
CA SER A 69 24.95 9.00 26.12
C SER A 69 24.54 8.55 24.72
N VAL A 70 23.22 8.49 24.44
CA VAL A 70 22.68 8.34 23.08
C VAL A 70 23.24 9.39 22.14
N SER A 71 23.30 10.65 22.58
CA SER A 71 23.78 11.74 21.73
C SER A 71 25.25 11.59 21.36
N ASP A 72 26.06 11.11 22.31
CA ASP A 72 27.49 10.89 22.08
C ASP A 72 27.71 9.69 21.15
N ALA A 73 26.93 8.62 21.28
CA ALA A 73 27.00 7.47 20.37
C ALA A 73 26.64 7.81 18.92
N VAL A 74 25.65 8.68 18.71
CA VAL A 74 25.29 9.16 17.37
C VAL A 74 26.39 10.07 16.80
N GLU A 75 26.99 10.94 17.62
CA GLU A 75 28.13 11.75 17.20
C GLU A 75 29.34 10.88 16.84
N GLU A 76 29.63 9.82 17.61
CA GLU A 76 30.71 8.86 17.30
C GLU A 76 30.48 8.21 15.93
N LEU A 77 29.24 7.82 15.59
CA LEU A 77 28.90 7.29 14.27
C LEU A 77 29.15 8.33 13.16
N ILE A 78 28.71 9.58 13.33
CA ILE A 78 28.90 10.64 12.34
C ILE A 78 30.40 10.91 12.15
N THR A 79 31.14 11.03 13.26
CA THR A 79 32.58 11.23 13.26
C THR A 79 33.32 10.06 12.61
N HIS A 80 32.93 8.82 12.90
CA HIS A 80 33.50 7.62 12.26
C HIS A 80 33.39 7.70 10.73
N TYR A 81 32.20 8.00 10.21
CA TYR A 81 31.99 8.11 8.76
C TYR A 81 32.73 9.30 8.15
N ARG A 82 32.71 10.46 8.80
CA ARG A 82 33.48 11.64 8.37
C ARG A 82 34.97 11.32 8.24
N GLU A 83 35.57 10.70 9.27
CA GLU A 83 37.00 10.37 9.30
C GLU A 83 37.36 9.27 8.31
N LYS A 84 36.52 8.24 8.20
CA LYS A 84 36.66 7.17 7.20
C LYS A 84 36.67 7.70 5.77
N LEU A 85 35.92 8.76 5.51
CA LEU A 85 35.85 9.44 4.21
C LEU A 85 36.90 10.54 4.03
N GLY A 86 37.70 10.84 5.07
CA GLY A 86 38.72 11.88 5.04
C GLY A 86 38.16 13.31 4.95
N LEU A 87 36.97 13.54 5.50
CA LEU A 87 36.22 14.79 5.34
C LEU A 87 36.45 15.77 6.50
N ALA A 88 36.41 17.05 6.18
CA ALA A 88 36.40 18.10 7.19
C ALA A 88 35.01 18.19 7.85
N ARG A 89 34.93 18.73 9.07
CA ARG A 89 33.62 18.88 9.75
C ARG A 89 32.71 19.85 8.99
N GLU A 90 33.32 20.83 8.34
CA GLU A 90 32.66 21.88 7.56
C GLU A 90 32.02 21.36 6.27
N THR A 91 32.36 20.15 5.81
CA THR A 91 31.71 19.54 4.63
C THR A 91 30.54 18.64 4.99
N VAL A 92 30.14 18.62 6.27
CA VAL A 92 29.01 17.84 6.77
C VAL A 92 27.75 18.71 6.80
N VAL A 93 26.67 18.21 6.19
CA VAL A 93 25.34 18.83 6.20
C VAL A 93 24.41 18.00 7.08
N LEU A 94 23.81 18.64 8.07
CA LEU A 94 22.80 18.03 8.93
C LEU A 94 21.40 18.39 8.42
N ALA A 95 20.54 17.40 8.22
CA ALA A 95 19.19 17.63 7.71
C ALA A 95 18.12 16.79 8.41
N GLY A 96 16.93 17.37 8.55
CA GLY A 96 15.76 16.63 9.05
C GLY A 96 14.51 17.50 9.15
N SER A 97 13.38 16.84 9.40
CA SER A 97 12.09 17.49 9.67
C SER A 97 11.51 17.07 11.02
N SER A 98 10.71 17.93 11.63
CA SER A 98 10.14 17.71 12.96
C SER A 98 11.26 17.34 13.95
N LYS A 99 11.14 16.20 14.64
CA LYS A 99 12.19 15.63 15.51
C LYS A 99 13.57 15.61 14.85
N GLY A 100 13.65 15.27 13.57
CA GLY A 100 14.91 15.25 12.83
C GLY A 100 15.49 16.65 12.61
N GLY A 101 14.63 17.66 12.47
CA GLY A 101 15.03 19.06 12.42
C GLY A 101 15.59 19.53 13.77
N SER A 102 14.95 19.14 14.87
CA SER A 102 15.46 19.38 16.23
C SER A 102 16.84 18.75 16.44
N ALA A 103 17.03 17.50 16.01
CA ALA A 103 18.31 16.82 16.05
C ALA A 103 19.36 17.56 15.21
N ALA A 104 19.05 17.92 13.96
CA ALA A 104 19.99 18.66 13.11
C ALA A 104 20.50 19.95 13.77
N ILE A 105 19.62 20.70 14.44
CA ILE A 105 20.01 21.88 15.21
C ILE A 105 20.84 21.47 16.44
N PHE A 106 20.37 20.52 17.24
CA PHE A 106 21.05 20.06 18.45
C PHE A 106 22.50 19.63 18.18
N TYR A 107 22.74 18.78 17.17
CA TYR A 107 24.09 18.31 16.85
C TYR A 107 24.97 19.44 16.31
N ALA A 108 24.42 20.36 15.52
CA ALA A 108 25.17 21.53 15.05
C ALA A 108 25.64 22.43 16.19
N LEU A 109 24.79 22.64 17.20
CA LEU A 109 25.13 23.48 18.35
C LEU A 109 26.09 22.75 19.29
N LYS A 110 25.80 21.50 19.67
CA LYS A 110 26.58 20.73 20.64
C LYS A 110 27.95 20.29 20.10
N TYR A 111 28.04 19.90 18.83
CA TYR A 111 29.24 19.28 18.24
C TYR A 111 29.90 20.10 17.12
N GLY A 112 29.38 21.31 16.85
CA GLY A 112 30.06 22.29 16.00
C GLY A 112 29.94 22.06 14.49
N TYR A 113 28.84 21.48 14.01
CA TYR A 113 28.57 21.37 12.57
C TYR A 113 28.04 22.68 11.99
N ARG A 114 28.44 22.98 10.74
CA ARG A 114 28.22 24.30 10.14
C ARG A 114 26.95 24.42 9.30
N HIS A 115 26.50 23.34 8.67
CA HIS A 115 25.41 23.37 7.68
C HIS A 115 24.18 22.64 8.20
N ILE A 116 23.05 23.35 8.31
CA ILE A 116 21.82 22.83 8.92
C ILE A 116 20.63 23.11 7.99
N VAL A 117 19.89 22.07 7.64
CA VAL A 117 18.60 22.17 6.94
C VAL A 117 17.51 21.56 7.81
N ALA A 118 16.71 22.40 8.45
CA ALA A 118 15.69 21.98 9.41
C ALA A 118 14.30 22.42 8.93
N SER A 119 13.35 21.48 8.89
CA SER A 119 11.93 21.80 8.70
C SER A 119 11.17 21.58 9.99
N THR A 120 10.36 22.55 10.39
CA THR A 120 9.41 22.49 11.53
C THR A 120 9.98 21.83 12.81
N PRO A 121 11.17 22.25 13.30
CA PRO A 121 11.78 21.65 14.49
C PRO A 121 10.98 21.95 15.77
N GLN A 122 10.92 20.99 16.68
CA GLN A 122 10.45 21.20 18.05
C GLN A 122 11.64 21.60 18.94
N TYR A 123 11.52 22.69 19.67
CA TYR A 123 12.58 23.15 20.59
C TYR A 123 12.34 22.72 22.04
N PHE A 124 11.07 22.57 22.43
CA PHE A 124 10.66 22.05 23.74
C PHE A 124 10.41 20.54 23.62
N ILE A 125 11.49 19.75 23.66
CA ILE A 125 11.47 18.31 23.41
C ILE A 125 10.71 17.55 24.50
N GLY A 126 10.82 18.00 25.76
CA GLY A 126 10.18 17.36 26.90
C GLY A 126 8.68 17.52 26.84
N SER A 127 8.19 18.75 26.70
CA SER A 127 6.78 19.08 26.54
C SER A 127 6.17 18.36 25.34
N TYR A 128 6.88 18.31 24.20
CA TYR A 128 6.40 17.55 23.05
C TYR A 128 6.40 16.04 23.31
N SER A 129 7.38 15.48 24.03
CA SER A 129 7.41 14.04 24.30
C SER A 129 6.34 13.61 25.30
N GLN A 130 6.00 14.48 26.26
CA GLN A 130 5.02 14.20 27.31
C GLN A 130 3.64 13.89 26.70
N GLY A 131 3.02 12.79 27.14
CA GLY A 131 1.68 12.41 26.69
C GLY A 131 1.56 11.90 25.25
N HIS A 132 2.62 11.91 24.44
CA HIS A 132 2.60 11.41 23.06
C HIS A 132 2.82 9.88 22.97
N GLY A 133 1.87 9.14 23.54
CA GLY A 133 1.87 7.68 23.53
C GLY A 133 3.17 7.09 24.12
N VAL A 134 3.77 6.13 23.43
CA VAL A 134 5.00 5.49 23.92
C VAL A 134 6.20 6.45 23.96
N LEU A 135 6.23 7.49 23.10
CA LEU A 135 7.37 8.41 22.98
C LEU A 135 7.80 8.98 24.33
N GLY A 136 6.83 9.39 25.16
CA GLY A 136 7.08 9.99 26.46
C GLY A 136 7.91 9.10 27.37
N GLU A 137 7.50 7.84 27.57
CA GLU A 137 8.27 6.90 28.41
C GLU A 137 9.65 6.56 27.82
N TRP A 138 9.76 6.51 26.49
CA TRP A 138 11.02 6.22 25.83
C TRP A 138 12.05 7.34 26.01
N VAL A 139 11.63 8.60 25.99
CA VAL A 139 12.55 9.76 26.11
C VAL A 139 12.72 10.18 27.58
N LEU A 140 11.59 10.37 28.29
CA LEU A 140 11.52 10.96 29.63
C LEU A 140 11.62 9.93 30.76
N GLY A 141 11.55 8.63 30.44
CA GLY A 141 11.52 7.55 31.43
C GLY A 141 10.11 7.25 31.95
N GLU A 142 10.00 6.16 32.70
CA GLU A 142 8.74 5.68 33.27
C GLU A 142 8.08 6.76 34.15
N GLY A 143 6.76 6.93 34.01
CA GLY A 143 6.01 7.94 34.75
C GLY A 143 6.20 9.38 34.28
N GLN A 144 7.11 9.63 33.34
CA GLN A 144 7.36 10.94 32.71
C GLN A 144 7.45 12.09 33.74
N PRO A 145 8.40 12.06 34.70
CA PRO A 145 8.50 13.07 35.75
C PRO A 145 8.65 14.48 35.18
N GLN A 146 8.02 15.47 35.81
CA GLN A 146 8.08 16.86 35.34
C GLN A 146 9.52 17.40 35.29
N GLU A 147 10.40 16.99 36.20
CA GLU A 147 11.82 17.35 36.16
C GLU A 147 12.50 16.89 34.85
N ASN A 148 12.12 15.72 34.32
CA ASN A 148 12.65 15.20 33.08
C ASN A 148 12.11 15.98 31.87
N VAL A 149 10.83 16.39 31.93
CA VAL A 149 10.20 17.26 30.94
C VAL A 149 10.95 18.60 30.90
N ASP A 150 11.10 19.26 32.05
CA ASP A 150 11.77 20.54 32.18
C ASP A 150 13.24 20.45 31.71
N ARG A 151 13.93 19.35 32.05
CA ARG A 151 15.32 19.13 31.63
C ARG A 151 15.45 18.97 30.11
N LEU A 152 14.54 18.25 29.45
CA LEU A 152 14.57 18.09 27.99
C LEU A 152 14.13 19.36 27.27
N ASP A 153 13.21 20.11 27.84
CA ASP A 153 12.80 21.42 27.33
C ASP A 153 13.91 22.46 27.40
N SER A 154 14.86 22.31 28.32
CA SER A 154 15.98 23.25 28.46
C SER A 154 17.13 22.98 27.48
N VAL A 155 17.27 21.77 26.94
CA VAL A 155 18.44 21.35 26.12
C VAL A 155 18.73 22.28 24.94
N LEU A 156 17.77 22.46 24.04
CA LEU A 156 17.95 23.31 22.85
C LEU A 156 17.97 24.81 23.20
N PRO A 157 17.07 25.32 24.07
CA PRO A 157 17.12 26.71 24.51
C PRO A 157 18.43 27.12 25.18
N GLU A 158 18.98 26.30 26.08
CA GLU A 158 20.28 26.55 26.73
C GLU A 158 21.41 26.62 25.69
N LEU A 159 21.49 25.64 24.77
CA LEU A 159 22.49 25.64 23.70
C LEU A 159 22.42 26.89 22.81
N LEU A 160 21.21 27.37 22.49
CA LEU A 160 21.00 28.59 21.70
C LEU A 160 21.37 29.86 22.49
N ALA A 161 21.18 29.87 23.80
CA ALA A 161 21.48 31.00 24.66
C ALA A 161 22.97 31.12 24.98
N GLU A 162 23.65 29.99 25.17
CA GLU A 162 25.06 29.91 25.58
C GLU A 162 26.05 30.03 24.41
N THR A 163 25.61 29.72 23.18
CA THR A 163 26.50 29.76 22.01
C THR A 163 26.99 31.16 21.70
N THR A 164 28.31 31.27 21.53
CA THR A 164 28.99 32.49 21.05
C THR A 164 29.50 32.34 19.62
N ASP A 165 29.53 31.11 19.10
CA ASP A 165 29.88 30.81 17.71
C ASP A 165 28.65 30.96 16.82
N LEU A 166 28.59 32.10 16.15
CA LEU A 166 27.50 32.50 15.26
C LEU A 166 27.82 32.23 13.78
N ASP A 167 28.94 31.57 13.44
CA ASP A 167 29.29 31.26 12.06
C ASP A 167 28.68 29.93 11.59
N ARG A 168 27.35 29.94 11.37
CA ARG A 168 26.60 28.78 10.85
C ARG A 168 25.66 29.14 9.72
N ASN A 169 25.41 28.16 8.87
CA ASN A 169 24.48 28.22 7.76
C ASN A 169 23.22 27.44 8.16
N ILE A 170 22.19 28.17 8.56
CA ILE A 170 20.92 27.59 9.03
C ILE A 170 19.85 27.90 8.00
N TYR A 171 19.20 26.86 7.48
CA TYR A 171 18.06 26.95 6.57
C TYR A 171 16.86 26.33 7.26
N LEU A 172 16.00 27.20 7.80
CA LEU A 172 14.83 26.83 8.60
C LEU A 172 13.56 26.98 7.77
N PHE A 173 12.78 25.92 7.64
CA PHE A 173 11.48 25.91 6.97
C PHE A 173 10.36 25.79 8.02
N SER A 174 9.37 26.68 7.96
CA SER A 174 8.20 26.62 8.85
C SER A 174 6.96 27.21 8.17
N SER A 175 5.80 27.20 8.85
CA SER A 175 4.57 27.82 8.36
C SER A 175 3.73 28.33 9.53
N THR A 176 3.10 29.49 9.38
CA THR A 176 2.13 30.00 10.37
C THR A 176 0.86 29.13 10.48
N LYS A 177 0.59 28.31 9.46
CA LYS A 177 -0.52 27.33 9.45
C LYS A 177 -0.19 26.02 10.16
N ASP A 178 1.07 25.81 10.56
CA ASP A 178 1.45 24.71 11.43
C ASP A 178 1.29 25.15 12.88
N TYR A 179 0.43 24.47 13.66
CA TYR A 179 0.19 24.80 15.06
C TYR A 179 1.49 24.84 15.89
N GLN A 180 2.48 24.03 15.51
CA GLN A 180 3.78 24.00 16.18
C GLN A 180 4.68 25.22 15.91
N TYR A 181 4.34 26.06 14.93
CA TYR A 181 5.07 27.29 14.69
C TYR A 181 4.99 28.21 15.91
N GLU A 182 3.79 28.42 16.43
CA GLU A 182 3.55 29.24 17.62
C GLU A 182 4.09 28.57 18.88
N GLU A 183 3.97 27.24 19.01
CA GLU A 183 4.42 26.52 20.21
C GLU A 183 5.94 26.38 20.31
N HIS A 184 6.63 26.28 19.17
CA HIS A 184 8.05 25.95 19.13
C HIS A 184 8.87 26.97 18.37
N VAL A 185 8.56 27.28 17.11
CA VAL A 185 9.51 27.95 16.22
C VAL A 185 9.66 29.44 16.53
N VAL A 186 8.54 30.15 16.70
CA VAL A 186 8.53 31.62 16.80
C VAL A 186 9.39 32.14 17.96
N HIS A 187 9.44 31.40 19.07
CA HIS A 187 10.18 31.75 20.28
C HIS A 187 11.70 31.81 20.08
N PHE A 188 12.24 31.02 19.15
CA PHE A 188 13.69 30.91 18.93
C PHE A 188 14.18 31.69 17.71
N LEU A 189 13.28 32.25 16.89
CA LEU A 189 13.66 33.12 15.77
C LEU A 189 14.61 34.27 16.19
N PRO A 190 14.40 34.98 17.32
CA PRO A 190 15.33 36.03 17.74
C PRO A 190 16.76 35.54 18.01
N ALA A 191 16.93 34.31 18.53
CA ALA A 191 18.24 33.71 18.75
C ALA A 191 18.86 33.24 17.43
N LEU A 192 18.06 32.60 16.57
CA LEU A 192 18.51 32.08 15.28
C LEU A 192 18.91 33.18 14.29
N ARG A 193 18.24 34.34 14.33
CA ARG A 193 18.59 35.51 13.50
C ARG A 193 19.97 36.10 13.81
N LYS A 194 20.61 35.72 14.92
CA LYS A 194 21.97 36.16 15.27
C LYS A 194 23.06 35.46 14.44
N TYR A 195 22.76 34.30 13.84
CA TYR A 195 23.74 33.56 13.04
C TYR A 195 24.06 34.26 11.72
N SER A 196 25.34 34.20 11.32
CA SER A 196 25.92 34.93 10.18
C SER A 196 25.24 34.59 8.83
N ASN A 197 24.65 33.40 8.72
CA ASN A 197 23.88 32.96 7.57
C ASN A 197 22.62 32.19 8.00
N PHE A 198 21.74 32.87 8.72
CA PHE A 198 20.38 32.40 8.97
C PHE A 198 19.46 32.68 7.79
N ASN A 199 18.71 31.66 7.38
CA ASN A 199 17.74 31.72 6.28
C ASN A 199 16.42 31.11 6.78
N PHE A 200 15.33 31.84 6.60
CA PHE A 200 14.01 31.42 7.06
C PHE A 200 13.04 31.37 5.89
N PHE A 201 12.45 30.20 5.68
CA PHE A 201 11.50 29.92 4.62
C PHE A 201 10.12 29.76 5.23
N MET A 202 9.25 30.75 5.03
CA MET A 202 7.85 30.67 5.40
C MET A 202 7.09 29.96 4.27
N VAL A 203 6.72 28.72 4.50
CA VAL A 203 5.99 27.87 3.55
C VAL A 203 4.51 28.18 3.65
N GLU A 204 3.92 28.56 2.52
CA GLU A 204 2.54 29.01 2.42
C GLU A 204 1.80 28.23 1.35
N SER A 205 0.64 27.69 1.73
CA SER A 205 -0.20 26.88 0.85
C SER A 205 -1.61 26.78 1.44
N PRO A 206 -2.67 26.88 0.63
CA PRO A 206 -4.05 26.61 1.08
C PRO A 206 -4.22 25.16 1.54
N ALA A 207 -3.47 24.24 0.93
CA ALA A 207 -3.47 22.83 1.25
C ALA A 207 -2.61 22.43 2.45
N LEU A 208 -2.14 23.39 3.25
CA LEU A 208 -1.33 23.15 4.44
C LEU A 208 -2.25 23.22 5.66
N VAL A 209 -2.71 22.05 6.08
CA VAL A 209 -3.62 21.84 7.23
C VAL A 209 -2.98 20.95 8.31
N LYS A 210 -1.86 20.29 8.00
CA LYS A 210 -1.13 19.42 8.93
C LYS A 210 0.36 19.75 8.98
N HIS A 211 0.96 19.52 10.15
CA HIS A 211 2.41 19.68 10.40
C HIS A 211 3.30 19.04 9.32
N ALA A 212 3.01 17.80 8.90
CA ALA A 212 3.82 17.10 7.90
C ALA A 212 3.78 17.75 6.50
N GLU A 213 2.80 18.61 6.23
CA GLU A 213 2.62 19.25 4.92
C GLU A 213 3.58 20.41 4.70
N VAL A 214 4.10 21.04 5.76
CA VAL A 214 5.13 22.09 5.63
C VAL A 214 6.35 21.55 4.88
N THR A 215 6.91 20.43 5.35
CA THR A 215 8.05 19.77 4.70
C THR A 215 7.68 19.31 3.29
N ARG A 216 6.46 18.81 3.08
CA ARG A 216 6.02 18.31 1.77
C ARG A 216 5.91 19.43 0.74
N GLN A 217 5.30 20.56 1.09
CA GLN A 217 5.14 21.72 0.21
C GLN A 217 6.48 22.43 -0.02
N GLY A 218 7.33 22.51 1.01
CA GLY A 218 8.68 23.06 0.90
C GLY A 218 9.72 22.13 0.26
N LEU A 219 9.37 20.87 -0.05
CA LEU A 219 10.35 19.83 -0.37
C LEU A 219 11.28 20.20 -1.54
N SER A 220 10.76 20.83 -2.59
CA SER A 220 11.59 21.25 -3.74
C SER A 220 12.67 22.26 -3.35
N VAL A 221 12.34 23.21 -2.47
CA VAL A 221 13.28 24.23 -1.97
C VAL A 221 14.21 23.64 -0.91
N ILE A 222 13.72 22.73 -0.06
CA ILE A 222 14.57 21.97 0.87
C ILE A 222 15.64 21.20 0.09
N LEU A 223 15.23 20.49 -0.98
CA LEU A 223 16.15 19.74 -1.82
C LEU A 223 17.12 20.66 -2.57
N SER A 224 16.69 21.83 -3.06
CA SER A 224 17.60 22.76 -3.72
C SER A 224 18.70 23.28 -2.78
N VAL A 225 18.35 23.56 -1.52
CA VAL A 225 19.31 23.91 -0.47
C VAL A 225 20.25 22.74 -0.19
N ILE A 226 19.71 21.53 0.00
CA ILE A 226 20.53 20.33 0.22
C ILE A 226 21.50 20.14 -0.93
N TYR A 227 21.04 20.17 -2.19
CA TYR A 227 21.89 20.04 -3.37
C TYR A 227 23.00 21.09 -3.39
N ALA A 228 22.68 22.35 -3.14
CA ALA A 228 23.70 23.40 -3.09
C ALA A 228 24.77 23.09 -2.04
N LEU A 229 24.35 22.77 -0.81
CA LEU A 229 25.27 22.51 0.31
C LEU A 229 26.13 21.26 0.08
N THR A 230 25.55 20.20 -0.49
CA THR A 230 26.29 18.96 -0.78
C THR A 230 27.28 19.12 -1.93
N GLU A 231 27.15 20.18 -2.73
CA GLU A 231 28.11 20.60 -3.77
C GLU A 231 29.03 21.74 -3.31
N GLY A 232 29.10 22.01 -2.00
CA GLY A 232 29.98 23.03 -1.42
C GLY A 232 29.53 24.48 -1.69
N THR A 233 28.32 24.68 -2.22
CA THR A 233 27.73 26.01 -2.42
C THR A 233 26.88 26.38 -1.21
N VAL A 234 27.14 27.56 -0.64
CA VAL A 234 26.49 28.04 0.58
C VAL A 234 25.59 29.24 0.25
N PRO A 235 24.33 29.01 -0.14
CA PRO A 235 23.45 30.10 -0.56
C PRO A 235 23.01 30.98 0.62
N ARG A 236 22.67 32.24 0.33
CA ARG A 236 22.08 33.19 1.27
C ARG A 236 20.79 33.75 0.67
N PHE A 237 19.66 33.41 1.29
CA PHE A 237 18.32 33.83 0.91
C PHE A 237 17.74 34.89 1.85
N GLY A 238 18.15 34.87 3.13
CA GLY A 238 17.51 35.69 4.16
C GLY A 238 16.15 35.11 4.54
N GLU A 239 15.14 35.97 4.73
CA GLU A 239 13.76 35.55 4.99
C GLU A 239 12.96 35.58 3.70
N VAL A 240 12.39 34.44 3.32
CA VAL A 240 11.68 34.26 2.05
C VAL A 240 10.38 33.49 2.25
N GLN A 241 9.40 33.78 1.40
CA GLN A 241 8.17 33.00 1.31
C GLN A 241 8.31 31.91 0.24
N VAL A 242 7.80 30.71 0.53
CA VAL A 242 7.73 29.58 -0.41
C VAL A 242 6.27 29.25 -0.67
N GLY A 243 5.83 29.36 -1.92
CA GLY A 243 4.43 29.18 -2.29
C GLY A 243 3.60 30.46 -2.12
N SER A 244 2.28 30.33 -2.34
CA SER A 244 1.33 31.44 -2.28
C SER A 244 0.25 31.16 -1.24
N ASN A 245 -0.08 32.20 -0.46
CA ASN A 245 -1.26 32.22 0.41
C ASN A 245 -2.45 32.95 -0.21
N GLU A 246 -2.25 33.63 -1.34
CA GLU A 246 -3.33 34.33 -2.04
C GLU A 246 -4.31 33.29 -2.60
N VAL A 247 -5.46 33.21 -1.95
CA VAL A 247 -6.67 32.56 -2.45
C VAL A 247 -7.70 33.67 -2.55
N ASP A 248 -8.31 33.77 -3.72
CA ASP A 248 -9.54 34.54 -3.86
C ASP A 248 -10.66 33.63 -3.34
N ASP A 249 -11.02 33.82 -2.07
CA ASP A 249 -11.99 32.95 -1.37
C ASP A 249 -13.36 32.97 -2.05
N ASP A 250 -13.78 34.11 -2.60
CA ASP A 250 -15.03 34.24 -3.35
C ASP A 250 -14.97 33.43 -4.65
N ALA A 251 -13.88 33.56 -5.42
CA ALA A 251 -13.69 32.76 -6.64
C ALA A 251 -13.54 31.26 -6.34
N ALA A 252 -12.91 30.90 -5.22
CA ALA A 252 -12.79 29.53 -4.76
C ALA A 252 -14.15 28.93 -4.42
N ALA A 253 -14.98 29.65 -3.66
CA ALA A 253 -16.33 29.24 -3.31
C ALA A 253 -17.22 29.09 -4.55
N GLU A 254 -17.16 30.05 -5.49
CA GLU A 254 -17.89 29.96 -6.77
C GLU A 254 -17.46 28.73 -7.58
N HIS A 255 -16.16 28.51 -7.78
CA HIS A 255 -15.64 27.37 -8.55
C HIS A 255 -16.00 26.02 -7.91
N LEU A 256 -15.87 25.92 -6.59
CA LEU A 256 -16.21 24.71 -5.85
C LEU A 256 -17.72 24.42 -5.92
N SER A 257 -18.57 25.44 -5.73
CA SER A 257 -20.02 25.32 -5.89
C SER A 257 -20.41 24.86 -7.31
N ASP A 258 -19.81 25.45 -8.33
CA ASP A 258 -20.00 25.04 -9.73
C ASP A 258 -19.59 23.59 -9.96
N LEU A 259 -18.45 23.17 -9.40
CA LEU A 259 -17.95 21.80 -9.49
C LEU A 259 -18.90 20.83 -8.77
N ARG A 260 -19.48 21.23 -7.63
CA ARG A 260 -20.46 20.47 -6.86
C ARG A 260 -21.77 20.30 -7.60
N ALA A 261 -22.24 21.33 -8.30
CA ALA A 261 -23.49 21.32 -9.06
C ALA A 261 -23.44 20.43 -10.32
N ARG A 262 -22.26 20.22 -10.93
CA ARG A 262 -22.10 19.35 -12.11
C ARG A 262 -22.51 17.92 -11.81
N ASP A 263 -23.18 17.25 -12.76
CA ASP A 263 -23.53 15.82 -12.66
C ASP A 263 -22.30 14.89 -12.80
N THR A 264 -21.38 14.99 -11.84
CA THR A 264 -20.13 14.24 -11.79
C THR A 264 -19.85 13.75 -10.37
N ALA A 265 -19.23 12.58 -10.28
CA ALA A 265 -18.68 12.04 -9.05
C ALA A 265 -17.37 11.31 -9.37
N ALA A 266 -16.48 11.19 -8.39
CA ALA A 266 -15.29 10.36 -8.49
C ALA A 266 -15.59 8.95 -7.99
N GLY A 267 -15.07 7.91 -8.66
CA GLY A 267 -15.27 6.51 -8.26
C GLY A 267 -14.06 5.64 -8.60
N VAL A 268 -13.27 5.24 -7.60
CA VAL A 268 -12.04 4.45 -7.79
C VAL A 268 -11.94 3.34 -6.74
N LEU A 269 -11.82 2.09 -7.18
CA LEU A 269 -11.47 0.97 -6.33
C LEU A 269 -9.95 0.90 -6.18
N THR A 270 -9.46 0.96 -4.94
CA THR A 270 -8.01 0.94 -4.64
C THR A 270 -7.56 -0.40 -4.07
N ALA A 271 -8.44 -1.10 -3.37
CA ALA A 271 -8.15 -2.40 -2.77
C ALA A 271 -9.38 -3.32 -2.78
N ALA A 272 -9.12 -4.62 -2.86
CA ALA A 272 -10.14 -5.63 -2.67
C ALA A 272 -9.56 -6.92 -2.05
N GLN A 273 -10.27 -7.42 -1.05
CA GLN A 273 -10.09 -8.73 -0.45
C GLN A 273 -11.27 -9.62 -0.84
N LEU A 274 -10.98 -10.85 -1.28
CA LEU A 274 -12.00 -11.81 -1.65
C LEU A 274 -11.55 -13.21 -1.24
N THR A 275 -12.26 -13.81 -0.29
CA THR A 275 -12.17 -15.20 0.16
C THR A 275 -13.56 -15.82 0.14
N PRO A 276 -13.71 -17.14 0.38
CA PRO A 276 -15.02 -17.75 0.50
C PRO A 276 -15.89 -17.09 1.58
N GLU A 277 -15.30 -16.66 2.69
CA GLU A 277 -15.98 -16.13 3.88
C GLU A 277 -16.08 -14.60 3.90
N ARG A 278 -15.17 -13.89 3.21
CA ARG A 278 -15.09 -12.43 3.26
C ARG A 278 -14.93 -11.81 1.89
N ALA A 279 -15.62 -10.70 1.66
CA ALA A 279 -15.41 -9.85 0.49
C ALA A 279 -15.43 -8.39 0.95
N THR A 280 -14.28 -7.73 0.92
CA THR A 280 -14.15 -6.32 1.33
C THR A 280 -13.60 -5.51 0.16
N LEU A 281 -14.33 -4.48 -0.24
CA LEU A 281 -13.93 -3.55 -1.29
C LEU A 281 -13.70 -2.18 -0.69
N SER A 282 -12.59 -1.52 -1.03
CA SER A 282 -12.25 -0.20 -0.50
C SER A 282 -11.69 0.69 -1.59
N GLY A 283 -11.97 1.99 -1.49
CA GLY A 283 -11.67 2.93 -2.55
C GLY A 283 -12.04 4.37 -2.22
N HIS A 284 -12.16 5.19 -3.26
CA HIS A 284 -12.65 6.56 -3.17
C HIS A 284 -13.96 6.67 -3.95
N ALA A 285 -14.96 7.31 -3.35
CA ALA A 285 -16.19 7.70 -4.02
C ALA A 285 -16.65 9.01 -3.39
N PHE A 286 -16.77 10.11 -4.14
CA PHE A 286 -17.19 11.40 -3.57
C PHE A 286 -17.71 12.35 -4.64
N LEU A 287 -18.39 13.40 -4.19
CA LEU A 287 -18.90 14.48 -5.03
C LEU A 287 -17.86 15.63 -4.99
N PRO A 288 -17.25 16.00 -6.13
CA PRO A 288 -16.30 17.12 -6.19
C PRO A 288 -16.93 18.45 -5.74
N GLY A 289 -16.13 19.43 -5.31
CA GLY A 289 -16.60 20.82 -5.13
C GLY A 289 -17.10 21.26 -3.75
N VAL A 290 -16.87 20.51 -2.68
CA VAL A 290 -17.13 21.01 -1.31
C VAL A 290 -15.89 20.83 -0.45
N SER A 291 -15.45 21.90 0.21
CA SER A 291 -14.39 21.81 1.22
C SER A 291 -14.93 21.06 2.44
N ALA A 292 -14.08 20.31 3.16
CA ALA A 292 -14.54 19.49 4.29
C ALA A 292 -15.15 20.36 5.42
N GLU A 293 -14.62 21.56 5.63
CA GLU A 293 -15.09 22.49 6.67
C GLU A 293 -16.46 23.08 6.33
N GLU A 294 -16.63 23.61 5.12
CA GLU A 294 -17.94 24.12 4.68
C GLU A 294 -18.99 23.02 4.52
N GLY A 295 -18.57 21.83 4.09
CA GLY A 295 -19.46 20.68 3.98
C GLY A 295 -19.95 20.16 5.32
N GLU A 296 -19.09 20.18 6.35
CA GLU A 296 -19.49 19.86 7.72
C GLU A 296 -20.43 20.93 8.29
N GLU A 297 -20.14 22.22 8.09
CA GLU A 297 -20.98 23.33 8.54
C GLU A 297 -22.35 23.39 7.83
N ALA A 298 -22.40 23.09 6.53
CA ALA A 298 -23.62 23.07 5.72
C ALA A 298 -24.42 21.76 5.83
N GLY A 299 -23.92 20.76 6.58
CA GLY A 299 -24.57 19.46 6.71
C GLY A 299 -24.56 18.62 5.43
N ALA A 300 -23.62 18.86 4.50
CA ALA A 300 -23.43 18.20 3.20
C ALA A 300 -22.84 16.78 3.32
N ARG A 301 -23.33 15.99 4.27
CA ARG A 301 -22.75 14.68 4.61
C ARG A 301 -23.05 13.64 3.53
N GLU A 302 -22.00 13.17 2.88
CA GLU A 302 -22.10 12.13 1.87
C GLU A 302 -22.30 10.73 2.46
N THR A 303 -23.28 10.00 1.93
CA THR A 303 -23.40 8.55 2.12
C THR A 303 -23.07 7.80 0.84
N LYS A 304 -22.67 6.54 0.98
CA LYS A 304 -22.02 5.78 -0.09
C LYS A 304 -22.60 4.38 -0.16
N GLN A 305 -22.86 3.89 -1.36
CA GLN A 305 -23.31 2.51 -1.61
C GLN A 305 -22.52 1.88 -2.76
N LEU A 306 -22.28 0.57 -2.66
CA LEU A 306 -21.79 -0.23 -3.78
C LEU A 306 -22.99 -0.72 -4.58
N VAL A 307 -22.98 -0.49 -5.89
CA VAL A 307 -24.08 -0.86 -6.79
C VAL A 307 -23.57 -1.78 -7.89
N LEU A 308 -24.08 -3.00 -7.96
CA LEU A 308 -23.81 -3.95 -9.03
C LEU A 308 -24.97 -3.94 -10.02
N VAL A 309 -24.68 -3.80 -11.31
CA VAL A 309 -25.71 -3.69 -12.35
C VAL A 309 -25.57 -4.78 -13.38
N ARG A 310 -26.70 -5.41 -13.74
CA ARG A 310 -26.82 -6.34 -14.86
C ARG A 310 -28.24 -6.27 -15.43
N ASP A 311 -28.37 -6.19 -16.75
CA ASP A 311 -29.66 -6.25 -17.46
C ASP A 311 -30.72 -5.30 -16.84
N GLU A 312 -30.31 -4.05 -16.56
CA GLU A 312 -31.11 -2.99 -15.90
C GLU A 312 -31.50 -3.24 -14.43
N GLN A 313 -31.17 -4.40 -13.87
CA GLN A 313 -31.34 -4.70 -12.45
C GLN A 313 -30.11 -4.24 -11.65
N ALA A 314 -30.36 -3.79 -10.41
CA ALA A 314 -29.32 -3.31 -9.51
C ALA A 314 -29.39 -4.06 -8.17
N TRP A 315 -28.21 -4.44 -7.67
CA TRP A 315 -28.01 -5.00 -6.34
C TRP A 315 -27.13 -4.04 -5.56
N VAL A 316 -27.53 -3.70 -4.34
CA VAL A 316 -26.93 -2.62 -3.56
C VAL A 316 -26.48 -3.14 -2.21
N ALA A 317 -25.32 -2.66 -1.74
CA ALA A 317 -24.90 -2.78 -0.35
C ALA A 317 -24.37 -1.43 0.15
N ASP A 318 -24.62 -1.14 1.42
CA ASP A 318 -24.13 0.08 2.04
C ASP A 318 -22.59 0.03 2.16
N ALA A 319 -21.98 1.20 1.97
CA ALA A 319 -20.56 1.40 2.16
C ALA A 319 -20.33 2.41 3.30
N LYS A 320 -19.38 2.11 4.17
CA LYS A 320 -18.96 3.02 5.23
C LYS A 320 -18.01 4.06 4.66
N THR A 321 -18.30 5.33 4.90
CA THR A 321 -17.36 6.42 4.66
C THR A 321 -16.14 6.26 5.58
N VAL A 322 -14.94 6.38 5.01
CA VAL A 322 -13.68 6.34 5.77
C VAL A 322 -12.83 7.57 5.40
N PRO A 323 -12.20 8.23 6.40
CA PRO A 323 -11.37 9.39 6.12
C PRO A 323 -10.11 8.98 5.34
N VAL A 324 -9.81 9.70 4.28
CA VAL A 324 -8.60 9.58 3.48
C VAL A 324 -7.90 10.93 3.49
N ASP A 325 -6.85 11.00 4.30
CA ASP A 325 -6.00 12.17 4.33
C ASP A 325 -5.37 12.43 2.96
N GLN A 326 -5.22 13.71 2.62
CA GLN A 326 -4.51 14.15 1.43
C GLN A 326 -5.13 13.70 0.10
N LEU A 327 -6.42 13.35 0.11
CA LEU A 327 -7.13 12.99 -1.13
C LEU A 327 -7.10 14.14 -2.15
N TYR A 328 -7.12 15.39 -1.67
CA TYR A 328 -6.92 16.60 -2.47
C TYR A 328 -5.68 16.53 -3.39
N LEU A 329 -4.59 15.87 -3.01
CA LEU A 329 -3.37 15.81 -3.86
C LEU A 329 -3.64 15.12 -5.19
N LYS A 330 -4.62 14.22 -5.23
CA LYS A 330 -4.97 13.45 -6.42
C LYS A 330 -6.07 14.10 -7.24
N TYR A 331 -6.91 14.92 -6.61
CA TYR A 331 -8.13 15.49 -7.21
C TYR A 331 -8.17 17.01 -7.11
N PHE A 332 -7.02 17.66 -6.91
CA PHE A 332 -6.91 19.11 -6.92
C PHE A 332 -7.36 19.65 -8.27
N ASP A 333 -8.34 20.55 -8.23
CA ASP A 333 -8.89 21.19 -9.42
C ASP A 333 -8.95 22.70 -9.19
N THR A 334 -7.85 23.38 -9.53
CA THR A 334 -7.61 24.83 -9.40
C THR A 334 -7.64 25.41 -7.98
N HIS A 335 -8.59 25.00 -7.14
CA HIS A 335 -8.81 25.45 -5.77
C HIS A 335 -8.77 24.24 -4.82
N PHE A 336 -8.42 24.51 -3.55
CA PHE A 336 -8.28 23.46 -2.56
C PHE A 336 -9.65 22.96 -2.09
N ALA A 337 -9.88 21.65 -2.18
CA ALA A 337 -10.94 20.96 -1.46
C ALA A 337 -10.35 19.68 -0.86
N SER A 338 -10.55 19.48 0.45
CA SER A 338 -9.88 18.42 1.22
C SER A 338 -10.23 17.00 0.73
N TYR A 339 -11.50 16.77 0.39
CA TYR A 339 -12.08 15.45 0.07
C TYR A 339 -11.79 14.37 1.12
N LYS A 340 -11.53 14.76 2.37
CA LYS A 340 -11.20 13.84 3.47
C LYS A 340 -12.20 12.70 3.60
N ASP A 341 -13.48 12.96 3.47
CA ASP A 341 -14.54 11.95 3.59
C ASP A 341 -14.83 11.18 2.29
N GLY A 342 -13.98 11.35 1.28
CA GLY A 342 -14.18 10.70 -0.01
C GLY A 342 -13.78 9.22 -0.06
N GLY A 343 -13.28 8.64 1.03
CA GLY A 343 -13.00 7.21 1.12
C GLY A 343 -14.25 6.36 1.40
N PHE A 344 -14.24 5.12 0.94
CA PHE A 344 -15.24 4.12 1.32
C PHE A 344 -14.63 2.74 1.62
N THR A 345 -15.34 1.97 2.44
CA THR A 345 -15.16 0.52 2.58
C THR A 345 -16.52 -0.19 2.61
N CYS A 346 -16.65 -1.32 1.93
CA CYS A 346 -17.89 -2.09 1.79
C CYS A 346 -17.59 -3.58 2.03
N GLU A 347 -18.34 -4.20 2.95
CA GLU A 347 -18.36 -5.65 3.12
C GLU A 347 -19.44 -6.22 2.19
N ALA A 348 -19.00 -6.83 1.08
CA ALA A 348 -19.85 -7.20 -0.05
C ALA A 348 -20.16 -8.71 -0.12
N ARG A 349 -19.80 -9.49 0.91
CA ARG A 349 -19.94 -10.97 0.87
C ARG A 349 -21.39 -11.39 0.66
N GLU A 350 -22.29 -10.89 1.52
CA GLU A 350 -23.72 -11.19 1.44
C GLU A 350 -24.31 -10.73 0.10
N LEU A 351 -23.92 -9.55 -0.38
CA LEU A 351 -24.32 -9.05 -1.68
C LEU A 351 -23.94 -10.04 -2.79
N PHE A 352 -22.68 -10.48 -2.84
CA PHE A 352 -22.19 -11.43 -3.84
C PHE A 352 -22.88 -12.80 -3.76
N ASP A 353 -23.29 -13.24 -2.56
CA ASP A 353 -23.99 -14.51 -2.37
C ASP A 353 -25.42 -14.50 -2.91
N THR A 354 -26.09 -13.35 -2.89
CA THR A 354 -27.45 -13.19 -3.42
C THR A 354 -27.51 -12.96 -4.94
N LEU A 355 -26.39 -12.60 -5.58
CA LEU A 355 -26.35 -12.38 -7.04
C LEU A 355 -26.73 -13.66 -7.81
N PRO A 356 -27.51 -13.55 -8.90
CA PRO A 356 -27.58 -14.61 -9.91
C PRO A 356 -26.22 -14.87 -10.59
N ASP A 357 -26.07 -16.00 -11.27
CA ASP A 357 -24.88 -16.25 -12.09
C ASP A 357 -24.89 -15.30 -13.31
N GLY A 358 -23.80 -14.56 -13.52
CA GLY A 358 -23.68 -13.54 -14.56
C GLY A 358 -22.48 -12.61 -14.37
N MET A 359 -22.46 -11.54 -15.15
CA MET A 359 -21.46 -10.47 -15.09
C MET A 359 -22.14 -9.17 -14.71
N TYR A 360 -21.52 -8.44 -13.77
CA TYR A 360 -22.06 -7.24 -13.18
C TYR A 360 -21.02 -6.12 -13.30
N ASP A 361 -21.42 -4.97 -13.84
CA ASP A 361 -20.64 -3.75 -13.77
C ASP A 361 -20.81 -3.12 -12.38
N VAL A 362 -19.72 -2.61 -11.81
CA VAL A 362 -19.69 -2.11 -10.44
C VAL A 362 -19.61 -0.59 -10.42
N PHE A 363 -20.50 0.02 -9.64
CA PHE A 363 -20.62 1.46 -9.45
C PHE A 363 -20.51 1.79 -7.96
N ALA A 364 -20.13 3.03 -7.67
CA ALA A 364 -20.44 3.66 -6.40
C ALA A 364 -21.64 4.59 -6.60
N ARG A 365 -22.57 4.59 -5.66
CA ARG A 365 -23.59 5.63 -5.53
C ARG A 365 -23.20 6.52 -4.36
N VAL A 366 -23.14 7.82 -4.60
CA VAL A 366 -22.85 8.84 -3.60
C VAL A 366 -24.04 9.77 -3.52
N THR A 367 -24.58 9.94 -2.32
CA THR A 367 -25.74 10.81 -2.09
C THR A 367 -25.44 11.85 -1.02
N SER A 368 -25.99 13.04 -1.18
CA SER A 368 -26.04 14.10 -0.16
C SER A 368 -27.48 14.54 -0.02
N GLU A 369 -28.10 14.22 1.13
CA GLU A 369 -29.53 14.45 1.36
C GLU A 369 -29.86 15.94 1.51
N SER A 370 -29.00 16.70 2.19
CA SER A 370 -29.17 18.14 2.40
C SER A 370 -29.06 18.96 1.10
N GLU A 371 -28.33 18.43 0.11
CA GLU A 371 -28.13 19.07 -1.20
C GLU A 371 -29.02 18.48 -2.31
N ASP A 372 -29.86 17.49 -2.00
CA ASP A 372 -30.66 16.73 -2.97
C ASP A 372 -29.82 16.14 -4.13
N ILE A 373 -28.65 15.60 -3.80
CA ILE A 373 -27.73 14.99 -4.76
C ILE A 373 -27.79 13.46 -4.66
N ASP A 374 -27.97 12.80 -5.80
CA ASP A 374 -27.82 11.35 -5.94
C ASP A 374 -27.09 11.00 -7.25
N ARG A 375 -25.84 10.56 -7.13
CA ARG A 375 -24.99 10.26 -8.29
C ARG A 375 -24.46 8.85 -8.24
N ARG A 376 -24.58 8.15 -9.37
CA ARG A 376 -23.97 6.84 -9.60
C ARG A 376 -22.80 6.94 -10.57
N VAL A 377 -21.61 6.57 -10.12
CA VAL A 377 -20.37 6.62 -10.89
C VAL A 377 -19.77 5.22 -11.07
N PRO A 378 -19.33 4.84 -12.29
CA PRO A 378 -18.65 3.55 -12.48
C PRO A 378 -17.36 3.52 -11.69
N LEU A 379 -17.09 2.40 -11.00
CA LEU A 379 -15.80 2.20 -10.37
C LEU A 379 -14.76 1.80 -11.42
N VAL A 380 -13.58 2.41 -11.32
CA VAL A 380 -12.36 2.02 -12.05
C VAL A 380 -11.24 1.68 -11.08
N ALA A 381 -10.21 0.98 -11.53
CA ALA A 381 -9.02 0.65 -10.74
C ALA A 381 -7.74 0.98 -11.51
N TYR A 382 -6.99 1.99 -11.04
CA TYR A 382 -5.73 2.41 -11.70
C TYR A 382 -4.63 1.34 -11.61
N ARG A 383 -4.69 0.47 -10.59
CA ARG A 383 -3.89 -0.74 -10.50
C ARG A 383 -4.81 -1.92 -10.79
N ALA A 384 -4.38 -2.82 -11.66
CA ALA A 384 -5.17 -3.99 -12.02
C ALA A 384 -5.50 -4.84 -10.78
N ILE A 385 -6.78 -5.16 -10.61
CA ILE A 385 -7.32 -6.04 -9.56
C ILE A 385 -7.83 -7.30 -10.27
N ASP A 386 -7.36 -8.47 -9.84
CA ASP A 386 -7.94 -9.78 -10.17
C ASP A 386 -7.96 -10.60 -8.89
N ARG A 387 -9.16 -10.87 -8.38
CA ARG A 387 -9.41 -11.62 -7.14
C ARG A 387 -10.47 -12.65 -7.40
N ARG A 388 -10.34 -13.82 -6.78
CA ARG A 388 -11.23 -14.96 -7.00
C ARG A 388 -11.46 -15.69 -5.70
N ALA A 389 -12.70 -16.07 -5.45
CA ALA A 389 -13.05 -17.01 -4.42
C ALA A 389 -14.13 -17.95 -4.94
N ALA A 390 -14.19 -19.15 -4.38
CA ALA A 390 -15.22 -20.10 -4.73
C ALA A 390 -15.74 -20.81 -3.48
N ALA A 391 -17.05 -21.01 -3.44
CA ALA A 391 -17.78 -21.69 -2.38
C ALA A 391 -19.05 -22.30 -2.96
N GLY A 392 -19.47 -23.46 -2.46
CA GLY A 392 -20.77 -24.03 -2.84
C GLY A 392 -20.94 -24.30 -4.34
N GLY A 393 -19.86 -24.64 -5.06
CA GLY A 393 -19.90 -24.89 -6.50
C GLY A 393 -19.94 -23.63 -7.37
N ARG A 394 -19.82 -22.44 -6.78
CA ARG A 394 -19.79 -21.18 -7.53
C ARG A 394 -18.48 -20.43 -7.33
N GLU A 395 -18.01 -19.79 -8.38
CA GLU A 395 -16.88 -18.87 -8.34
C GLU A 395 -17.39 -17.43 -8.43
N VAL A 396 -16.83 -16.56 -7.59
CA VAL A 396 -16.93 -15.11 -7.72
C VAL A 396 -15.55 -14.57 -8.11
N VAL A 397 -15.51 -13.83 -9.21
CA VAL A 397 -14.32 -13.17 -9.74
C VAL A 397 -14.56 -11.67 -9.72
N LEU A 398 -13.69 -10.94 -9.03
CA LEU A 398 -13.64 -9.47 -9.07
C LEU A 398 -12.46 -9.05 -9.94
N ARG A 399 -12.75 -8.27 -10.99
CA ARG A 399 -11.75 -7.70 -11.89
C ARG A 399 -11.89 -6.19 -11.96
N GLY A 400 -10.78 -5.48 -11.92
CA GLY A 400 -10.74 -4.03 -12.04
C GLY A 400 -9.55 -3.57 -12.87
N ASP A 401 -9.78 -2.61 -13.75
CA ASP A 401 -8.75 -1.87 -14.47
C ASP A 401 -9.17 -0.41 -14.67
N ALA A 402 -8.35 0.37 -15.38
CA ALA A 402 -8.59 1.80 -15.59
C ALA A 402 -9.88 2.12 -16.38
N ARG A 403 -10.55 1.11 -16.96
CA ARG A 403 -11.80 1.27 -17.71
C ARG A 403 -13.02 0.88 -16.90
N SER A 404 -12.94 -0.18 -16.10
CA SER A 404 -14.09 -0.68 -15.34
C SER A 404 -13.70 -1.63 -14.21
N VAL A 405 -14.60 -1.76 -13.25
CA VAL A 405 -14.63 -2.84 -12.26
C VAL A 405 -15.85 -3.73 -12.53
N ARG A 406 -15.65 -5.05 -12.53
CA ARG A 406 -16.68 -6.07 -12.75
C ARG A 406 -16.62 -7.18 -11.73
N VAL A 407 -17.80 -7.68 -11.37
CA VAL A 407 -17.98 -8.93 -10.63
C VAL A 407 -18.55 -9.97 -11.58
N ILE A 408 -17.97 -11.16 -11.62
CA ILE A 408 -18.46 -12.29 -12.39
C ILE A 408 -18.78 -13.42 -11.40
N LYS A 409 -20.04 -13.85 -11.35
CA LYS A 409 -20.47 -15.02 -10.59
C LYS A 409 -20.84 -16.13 -11.56
N ARG A 410 -20.31 -17.33 -11.36
CA ARG A 410 -20.52 -18.44 -12.29
C ARG A 410 -20.46 -19.80 -11.62
N ASP A 411 -21.25 -20.72 -12.14
CA ASP A 411 -21.29 -22.12 -11.74
C ASP A 411 -20.03 -22.87 -12.24
N LEU A 412 -19.31 -23.48 -11.30
CA LEU A 412 -18.13 -24.31 -11.57
C LEU A 412 -18.50 -25.65 -12.24
N THR A 413 -19.70 -26.16 -11.97
CA THR A 413 -20.19 -27.47 -12.42
C THR A 413 -20.84 -27.42 -13.80
N ALA A 414 -21.21 -26.23 -14.28
CA ALA A 414 -21.79 -26.04 -15.61
C ALA A 414 -20.73 -25.96 -16.73
N ALA A 415 -19.44 -25.88 -16.39
CA ALA A 415 -18.37 -25.70 -17.36
C ALA A 415 -17.99 -27.00 -18.06
N GLY A 416 -17.85 -26.96 -19.39
CA GLY A 416 -17.33 -28.09 -20.17
C GLY A 416 -15.79 -28.11 -20.28
N PRO A 417 -15.23 -29.16 -20.91
CA PRO A 417 -13.78 -29.30 -21.06
C PRO A 417 -13.17 -28.26 -22.02
N GLY A 418 -13.94 -27.70 -22.95
CA GLY A 418 -13.58 -26.50 -23.74
C GLY A 418 -12.18 -26.50 -24.39
N GLY A 419 -11.77 -27.61 -25.00
CA GLY A 419 -10.47 -27.72 -25.70
C GLY A 419 -9.25 -27.69 -24.78
N SER A 420 -9.45 -27.71 -23.46
CA SER A 420 -8.37 -27.80 -22.48
C SER A 420 -7.72 -29.19 -22.46
N VAL A 421 -6.48 -29.23 -21.99
CA VAL A 421 -5.75 -30.46 -21.74
C VAL A 421 -5.88 -30.80 -20.27
N PHE A 422 -6.42 -31.99 -19.99
CA PHE A 422 -6.60 -32.49 -18.63
C PHE A 422 -6.06 -33.92 -18.50
N ALA A 423 -5.27 -34.16 -17.46
CA ALA A 423 -4.81 -35.49 -17.10
C ALA A 423 -4.66 -35.59 -15.59
N LEU A 424 -5.65 -36.19 -14.95
CA LEU A 424 -5.60 -36.54 -13.55
C LEU A 424 -4.47 -37.57 -13.30
N LYS A 425 -3.65 -37.36 -12.28
CA LYS A 425 -2.57 -38.30 -11.92
C LYS A 425 -2.89 -39.04 -10.64
N ARG A 426 -3.50 -38.35 -9.67
CA ARG A 426 -3.96 -38.97 -8.43
C ARG A 426 -5.30 -38.37 -7.99
N PHE A 427 -6.15 -39.25 -7.48
CA PHE A 427 -7.42 -38.96 -6.81
C PHE A 427 -7.70 -40.15 -5.90
N ALA A 428 -7.25 -40.04 -4.66
CA ALA A 428 -7.25 -41.14 -3.70
C ALA A 428 -7.26 -40.62 -2.26
N MET A 429 -7.90 -41.36 -1.35
CA MET A 429 -7.80 -41.10 0.08
C MET A 429 -6.44 -41.53 0.61
N GLU A 430 -5.84 -40.71 1.47
CA GLU A 430 -4.64 -41.02 2.25
C GLU A 430 -4.91 -40.66 3.71
N GLY A 431 -5.27 -41.66 4.51
CA GLY A 431 -5.86 -41.42 5.82
C GLY A 431 -7.16 -40.62 5.67
N PRO A 432 -7.37 -39.55 6.46
CA PRO A 432 -8.60 -38.75 6.39
C PRO A 432 -8.61 -37.70 5.25
N LYS A 433 -7.51 -37.53 4.52
CA LYS A 433 -7.35 -36.46 3.52
C LYS A 433 -7.44 -37.01 2.10
N LEU A 434 -8.02 -36.22 1.19
CA LEU A 434 -8.12 -36.54 -0.23
C LEU A 434 -6.94 -35.97 -1.00
N ARG A 435 -6.06 -36.83 -1.53
CA ARG A 435 -4.99 -36.40 -2.43
C ARG A 435 -5.49 -36.30 -3.86
N VAL A 436 -5.41 -35.09 -4.42
CA VAL A 436 -5.80 -34.80 -5.80
C VAL A 436 -4.78 -33.92 -6.50
N TYR A 437 -4.27 -34.39 -7.64
CA TYR A 437 -3.34 -33.62 -8.48
C TYR A 437 -3.30 -34.15 -9.91
N GLY A 438 -2.91 -33.28 -10.83
CA GLY A 438 -2.82 -33.60 -12.24
C GLY A 438 -2.38 -32.43 -13.10
N VAL A 439 -2.42 -32.66 -14.41
CA VAL A 439 -2.15 -31.63 -15.42
C VAL A 439 -3.48 -31.05 -15.88
N PHE A 440 -3.59 -29.73 -15.90
CA PHE A 440 -4.74 -29.01 -16.43
C PHE A 440 -4.32 -27.65 -16.97
N PHE A 441 -4.37 -27.46 -18.29
CA PHE A 441 -4.07 -26.17 -18.92
C PHE A 441 -4.91 -25.96 -20.20
N LEU A 442 -4.97 -24.72 -20.67
CA LEU A 442 -5.63 -24.36 -21.93
C LEU A 442 -4.57 -24.07 -23.00
N PRO A 443 -4.48 -24.89 -24.07
CA PRO A 443 -3.57 -24.62 -25.19
C PRO A 443 -3.76 -23.22 -25.77
N GLY A 444 -2.66 -22.56 -26.13
CA GLY A 444 -2.64 -21.18 -26.64
C GLY A 444 -2.70 -20.11 -25.55
N ARG A 445 -2.79 -20.49 -24.26
CA ARG A 445 -2.77 -19.54 -23.14
C ARG A 445 -1.68 -19.86 -22.13
N ASN A 446 -0.73 -18.94 -21.98
CA ASN A 446 0.39 -19.13 -21.07
C ASN A 446 -0.05 -19.30 -19.61
N ALA A 447 0.52 -20.30 -18.95
CA ALA A 447 0.46 -20.61 -17.54
C ALA A 447 1.89 -20.78 -16.98
N ASP A 448 2.71 -19.74 -17.10
CA ASP A 448 4.10 -19.66 -16.66
C ASP A 448 4.27 -19.14 -15.22
N ARG A 449 3.18 -18.71 -14.57
CA ARG A 449 3.15 -18.26 -13.17
C ARG A 449 1.98 -18.89 -12.43
N ALA A 450 2.13 -19.05 -11.10
CA ALA A 450 1.10 -19.62 -10.25
C ALA A 450 -0.23 -18.86 -10.27
N THR A 451 -0.21 -17.57 -10.62
CA THR A 451 -1.39 -16.69 -10.63
C THR A 451 -2.15 -16.68 -11.96
N HIS A 452 -1.65 -17.35 -13.00
CA HIS A 452 -2.30 -17.33 -14.33
C HIS A 452 -3.58 -18.19 -14.39
N SER A 453 -3.68 -19.19 -13.52
CA SER A 453 -4.82 -20.09 -13.42
C SER A 453 -5.14 -20.34 -11.95
N THR A 454 -6.42 -20.42 -11.64
CA THR A 454 -6.90 -20.90 -10.34
C THR A 454 -7.63 -22.21 -10.55
N TYR A 455 -7.36 -23.19 -9.70
CA TYR A 455 -7.92 -24.53 -9.79
C TYR A 455 -8.84 -24.78 -8.60
N TYR A 456 -9.91 -25.54 -8.81
CA TYR A 456 -10.87 -25.88 -7.77
C TYR A 456 -11.20 -27.36 -7.83
N LEU A 457 -11.31 -28.01 -6.67
CA LEU A 457 -12.01 -29.28 -6.50
C LEU A 457 -13.44 -28.95 -6.06
N THR A 458 -14.42 -29.43 -6.82
CA THR A 458 -15.83 -29.34 -6.44
C THR A 458 -16.37 -30.74 -6.17
N LEU A 459 -16.97 -30.93 -4.99
CA LEU A 459 -17.61 -32.17 -4.57
C LEU A 459 -19.12 -31.95 -4.53
N ARG A 460 -19.84 -32.55 -5.46
CA ARG A 460 -21.30 -32.41 -5.62
C ARG A 460 -22.01 -33.65 -5.09
N GLY A 461 -22.69 -33.50 -3.96
CA GLY A 461 -23.56 -34.52 -3.36
C GLY A 461 -25.02 -34.27 -3.71
N ALA A 462 -25.90 -35.10 -3.14
CA ALA A 462 -27.35 -34.92 -3.28
C ALA A 462 -27.84 -33.64 -2.57
N ASP A 463 -27.35 -33.42 -1.34
CA ASP A 463 -27.86 -32.36 -0.45
C ASP A 463 -26.90 -31.17 -0.31
N SER A 464 -25.63 -31.32 -0.71
CA SER A 464 -24.62 -30.29 -0.54
C SER A 464 -23.59 -30.27 -1.67
N THR A 465 -23.00 -29.09 -1.90
CA THR A 465 -21.85 -28.93 -2.79
C THR A 465 -20.73 -28.26 -2.02
N HIS A 466 -19.53 -28.86 -2.05
CA HIS A 466 -18.34 -28.33 -1.39
C HIS A 466 -17.31 -27.94 -2.43
N THR A 467 -16.56 -26.87 -2.19
CA THR A 467 -15.55 -26.38 -3.14
C THR A 467 -14.31 -25.97 -2.39
N VAL A 468 -13.16 -26.44 -2.87
CA VAL A 468 -11.85 -26.17 -2.28
C VAL A 468 -10.90 -25.70 -3.37
N ALA A 469 -10.18 -24.62 -3.11
CA ALA A 469 -9.14 -24.13 -4.02
C ALA A 469 -7.93 -25.08 -4.01
N LEU A 470 -7.37 -25.33 -5.19
CA LEU A 470 -6.16 -26.11 -5.41
C LEU A 470 -5.02 -25.19 -5.84
N LYS A 471 -3.78 -25.58 -5.53
CA LYS A 471 -2.58 -24.81 -5.88
C LYS A 471 -2.07 -25.14 -7.28
N ALA A 472 -1.66 -24.12 -8.01
CA ALA A 472 -0.86 -24.24 -9.22
C ALA A 472 0.63 -24.34 -8.83
N VAL A 473 1.33 -25.38 -9.30
CA VAL A 473 2.75 -25.59 -8.99
C VAL A 473 3.58 -25.77 -10.26
N LYS A 474 4.82 -25.31 -10.23
CA LYS A 474 5.74 -25.42 -11.38
C LYS A 474 6.16 -26.88 -11.56
N ARG A 475 5.65 -27.57 -12.59
CA ARG A 475 5.99 -28.97 -12.93
C ARG A 475 6.07 -29.19 -14.43
N GLU A 476 7.04 -28.55 -15.05
CA GLU A 476 7.27 -28.62 -16.49
C GLU A 476 7.55 -30.06 -16.97
N ASP A 477 8.26 -30.86 -16.17
CA ASP A 477 8.52 -32.28 -16.43
C ASP A 477 7.23 -33.11 -16.54
N LYS A 478 6.17 -32.71 -15.82
CA LYS A 478 4.87 -33.38 -15.84
C LYS A 478 3.94 -32.80 -16.90
N VAL A 479 4.06 -31.53 -17.26
CA VAL A 479 3.18 -30.86 -18.23
C VAL A 479 3.63 -31.10 -19.67
N ARG A 480 4.93 -31.03 -19.97
CA ARG A 480 5.48 -31.20 -21.34
C ARG A 480 4.98 -32.45 -22.08
N PRO A 481 4.87 -33.64 -21.45
CA PRO A 481 4.35 -34.83 -22.14
C PRO A 481 2.91 -34.73 -22.64
N HIS A 482 2.16 -33.73 -22.18
CA HIS A 482 0.76 -33.49 -22.56
C HIS A 482 0.59 -32.40 -23.63
N MET A 483 1.68 -31.73 -24.02
CA MET A 483 1.66 -30.72 -25.08
C MET A 483 1.60 -31.40 -26.45
N ALA A 484 0.84 -30.81 -27.38
CA ALA A 484 0.79 -31.30 -28.76
C ALA A 484 2.11 -31.02 -29.48
N PRO A 485 2.54 -31.85 -30.45
CA PRO A 485 3.67 -31.52 -31.30
C PRO A 485 3.44 -30.16 -31.99
N GLY A 486 4.40 -29.23 -31.84
CA GLY A 486 4.29 -27.87 -32.38
C GLY A 486 3.56 -26.86 -31.48
N ASP A 487 3.14 -27.26 -30.27
CA ASP A 487 2.69 -26.32 -29.24
C ASP A 487 3.92 -25.72 -28.54
N PHE A 488 4.09 -24.40 -28.65
CA PHE A 488 5.20 -23.64 -28.06
C PHE A 488 4.75 -22.80 -26.85
N GLY A 489 3.52 -22.99 -26.36
CA GLY A 489 3.03 -22.28 -25.19
C GLY A 489 3.77 -22.64 -23.91
N SER A 490 3.84 -21.69 -22.98
CA SER A 490 4.47 -21.92 -21.68
C SER A 490 3.42 -22.32 -20.65
N TYR A 491 3.40 -23.58 -20.24
CA TYR A 491 2.41 -24.12 -19.30
C TYR A 491 3.04 -24.68 -18.03
N SER A 492 4.20 -24.18 -17.61
CA SER A 492 4.96 -24.77 -16.50
C SER A 492 4.18 -24.85 -15.17
N PHE A 493 3.19 -23.98 -14.95
CA PHE A 493 2.26 -24.00 -13.81
C PHE A 493 0.89 -24.65 -14.12
N GLY A 494 0.76 -25.34 -15.26
CA GLY A 494 -0.41 -26.14 -15.64
C GLY A 494 -0.60 -27.42 -14.83
N TYR A 495 -0.01 -27.52 -13.63
CA TYR A 495 -0.10 -28.67 -12.75
C TYR A 495 -0.77 -28.24 -11.44
N PHE A 496 -1.91 -28.84 -11.13
CA PHE A 496 -2.70 -28.53 -9.94
C PHE A 496 -2.44 -29.56 -8.83
N THR A 497 -2.56 -29.14 -7.57
CA THR A 497 -2.40 -30.01 -6.40
C THR A 497 -3.18 -29.53 -5.18
N SER A 498 -3.61 -30.45 -4.33
CA SER A 498 -4.29 -30.22 -3.03
C SER A 498 -3.35 -29.76 -1.91
N GLU A 499 -2.52 -28.74 -2.15
CA GLU A 499 -1.41 -28.29 -1.30
C GLU A 499 -0.23 -29.27 -1.20
N ASP A 500 0.94 -28.77 -0.78
CA ASP A 500 2.25 -29.43 -0.90
C ASP A 500 2.41 -30.63 0.04
N LYS A 501 1.66 -31.71 -0.25
CA LYS A 501 1.66 -33.06 0.37
C LYS A 501 0.60 -33.30 1.46
N GLU A 502 -0.21 -32.34 1.86
CA GLU A 502 -1.20 -32.61 2.92
C GLU A 502 -2.47 -33.31 2.41
N GLY A 503 -2.97 -32.94 1.23
CA GLY A 503 -4.28 -33.42 0.77
C GLY A 503 -5.41 -32.50 1.23
N VAL A 504 -6.56 -32.58 0.57
CA VAL A 504 -7.76 -31.83 0.92
C VAL A 504 -8.35 -32.39 2.21
N ASP A 505 -8.54 -31.53 3.19
CA ASP A 505 -9.30 -31.87 4.40
C ASP A 505 -10.80 -31.98 4.07
N LEU A 506 -11.42 -33.07 4.52
CA LEU A 506 -12.84 -33.37 4.32
C LEU A 506 -13.64 -33.29 5.62
N SER A 507 -13.08 -32.71 6.68
CA SER A 507 -13.73 -32.61 7.99
C SER A 507 -15.09 -31.92 7.87
N ASP A 508 -15.16 -30.83 7.10
CA ASP A 508 -16.38 -30.02 6.87
C ASP A 508 -17.29 -30.57 5.76
N VAL A 509 -16.95 -31.72 5.16
CA VAL A 509 -17.78 -32.40 4.16
C VAL A 509 -18.61 -33.48 4.85
N PRO A 510 -19.95 -33.40 4.86
CA PRO A 510 -20.79 -34.42 5.47
C PRO A 510 -20.57 -35.82 4.87
N PRO A 511 -20.87 -36.89 5.62
CA PRO A 511 -20.92 -38.23 5.06
C PRO A 511 -21.92 -38.31 3.90
N GLY A 512 -21.54 -38.98 2.80
CA GLY A 512 -22.36 -39.05 1.61
C GLY A 512 -21.58 -39.48 0.37
N THR A 513 -22.27 -39.58 -0.76
CA THR A 513 -21.65 -39.85 -2.06
C THR A 513 -21.59 -38.56 -2.87
N TYR A 514 -20.40 -38.25 -3.38
CA TYR A 514 -20.11 -37.01 -4.10
C TYR A 514 -19.51 -37.32 -5.47
N THR A 515 -19.97 -36.60 -6.49
CA THR A 515 -19.24 -36.48 -7.75
C THR A 515 -18.17 -35.41 -7.62
N ALA A 516 -16.93 -35.75 -7.97
CA ALA A 516 -15.80 -34.84 -7.90
C ALA A 516 -15.47 -34.28 -9.28
N GLU A 517 -15.31 -32.96 -9.37
CA GLU A 517 -14.91 -32.23 -10.57
C GLU A 517 -13.69 -31.35 -10.28
N ILE A 518 -12.79 -31.24 -11.25
CA ILE A 518 -11.71 -30.24 -11.21
C ILE A 518 -12.05 -29.14 -12.20
N ALA A 519 -12.16 -27.93 -11.69
CA ALA A 519 -12.35 -26.73 -12.51
C ALA A 519 -11.05 -25.92 -12.60
N MET A 520 -10.83 -25.28 -13.75
CA MET A 520 -9.77 -24.32 -14.01
C MET A 520 -10.38 -23.00 -14.48
N SER A 521 -10.13 -21.96 -13.69
CA SER A 521 -10.46 -20.58 -13.97
C SER A 521 -9.22 -19.88 -14.50
N THR A 522 -9.20 -19.57 -15.79
CA THR A 522 -8.08 -18.87 -16.42
C THR A 522 -8.59 -17.89 -17.45
N GLY A 523 -8.11 -16.65 -17.34
CA GLY A 523 -8.23 -15.76 -18.48
C GLY A 523 -9.60 -15.26 -18.87
N GLY A 524 -10.55 -15.35 -17.95
CA GLY A 524 -11.97 -15.08 -18.20
C GLY A 524 -12.75 -16.33 -18.58
N GLY A 525 -12.06 -17.39 -19.03
CA GLY A 525 -12.66 -18.71 -19.22
C GLY A 525 -12.82 -19.50 -17.93
N LEU A 526 -13.67 -20.51 -18.00
CA LEU A 526 -13.86 -21.54 -16.99
C LEU A 526 -14.01 -22.88 -17.69
N PHE A 527 -13.28 -23.87 -17.22
CA PHE A 527 -13.24 -25.21 -17.80
C PHE A 527 -13.33 -26.22 -16.67
N ALA A 528 -14.05 -27.32 -16.84
CA ALA A 528 -14.11 -28.37 -15.84
C ALA A 528 -14.03 -29.76 -16.45
N HIS A 529 -13.53 -30.69 -15.65
CA HIS A 529 -13.45 -32.11 -15.97
C HIS A 529 -13.84 -32.94 -14.74
N GLN A 530 -14.59 -34.02 -14.97
CA GLN A 530 -14.91 -34.98 -13.92
C GLN A 530 -13.64 -35.71 -13.46
N ALA A 531 -13.42 -35.77 -12.15
CA ALA A 531 -12.27 -36.41 -11.54
C ALA A 531 -12.56 -37.85 -11.09
N GLY A 532 -13.75 -38.05 -10.52
CA GLY A 532 -14.09 -39.31 -9.86
C GLY A 532 -15.37 -39.23 -9.03
N GLU A 533 -15.61 -40.29 -8.29
CA GLU A 533 -16.63 -40.38 -7.24
C GLU A 533 -15.92 -40.48 -5.88
N LEU A 534 -16.50 -39.86 -4.85
CA LEU A 534 -16.00 -39.85 -3.49
C LEU A 534 -17.12 -40.27 -2.54
N GLU A 535 -16.93 -41.35 -1.81
CA GLU A 535 -17.78 -41.77 -0.70
C GLU A 535 -17.13 -41.29 0.60
N VAL A 536 -17.70 -40.24 1.19
CA VAL A 536 -17.27 -39.70 2.49
C VAL A 536 -18.01 -40.45 3.59
N ARG A 537 -17.28 -41.02 4.55
CA ARG A 537 -17.85 -41.77 5.68
C ARG A 537 -17.67 -41.01 6.98
N GLU A 538 -18.46 -41.35 8.00
CA GLU A 538 -18.33 -40.78 9.35
C GLU A 538 -16.89 -40.85 9.86
N ASN A 539 -16.30 -42.04 9.82
CA ASN A 539 -14.85 -42.17 9.97
C ASN A 539 -14.15 -41.80 8.65
N ARG A 540 -13.61 -40.58 8.61
CA ARG A 540 -12.95 -40.00 7.41
C ARG A 540 -11.85 -40.89 6.85
N ALA A 541 -11.10 -41.61 7.69
CA ALA A 541 -10.05 -42.52 7.26
C ALA A 541 -10.55 -43.76 6.50
N SER A 542 -11.84 -44.08 6.60
CA SER A 542 -12.46 -45.18 5.86
C SER A 542 -13.19 -44.74 4.58
N SER A 543 -13.17 -43.44 4.27
CA SER A 543 -13.73 -42.89 3.03
C SER A 543 -13.04 -43.48 1.80
N VAL A 544 -13.75 -43.51 0.66
CA VAL A 544 -13.26 -44.15 -0.57
C VAL A 544 -13.36 -43.17 -1.73
N ALA A 545 -12.25 -42.98 -2.43
CA ALA A 545 -12.19 -42.21 -3.66
C ALA A 545 -11.99 -43.14 -4.86
N ARG A 546 -12.89 -43.09 -5.83
CA ARG A 546 -12.84 -43.85 -7.08
C ARG A 546 -12.62 -42.89 -8.23
N ARG A 547 -11.43 -42.94 -8.81
CA ARG A 547 -11.13 -42.19 -10.03
C ARG A 547 -11.93 -42.75 -11.21
N ILE A 548 -12.49 -41.88 -12.04
CA ILE A 548 -13.04 -42.29 -13.33
C ILE A 548 -11.89 -42.76 -14.23
N SER A 549 -11.94 -44.01 -14.67
CA SER A 549 -10.95 -44.62 -15.57
C SER A 549 -11.11 -44.09 -17.00
N GLY A 550 -10.82 -42.81 -17.20
CA GLY A 550 -10.78 -42.20 -18.53
C GLY A 550 -9.55 -42.67 -19.31
N ARG A 551 -9.72 -43.65 -20.21
CA ARG A 551 -8.86 -43.76 -21.41
C ARG A 551 -8.86 -42.39 -22.07
N ASN A 552 -7.68 -41.82 -22.27
CA ASN A 552 -7.43 -40.63 -23.08
C ASN A 552 -8.52 -40.38 -24.13
N GLU A 553 -9.34 -39.35 -23.95
CA GLU A 553 -9.95 -38.66 -25.08
C GLU A 553 -8.83 -37.92 -25.83
N ARG A 554 -7.95 -38.71 -26.48
CA ARG A 554 -7.32 -38.23 -27.70
C ARG A 554 -8.47 -38.05 -28.66
N VAL A 555 -8.92 -36.81 -28.83
CA VAL A 555 -9.61 -36.39 -30.05
C VAL A 555 -8.63 -36.68 -31.18
N SER A 556 -8.66 -37.92 -31.69
CA SER A 556 -7.76 -38.33 -32.75
C SER A 556 -8.22 -37.60 -34.00
N THR A 557 -7.32 -36.78 -34.54
CA THR A 557 -7.44 -36.08 -35.82
C THR A 557 -7.73 -37.04 -36.98
N ARG A 558 -7.65 -38.37 -36.77
CA ARG A 558 -8.04 -39.42 -37.73
C ARG A 558 -9.55 -39.60 -37.89
N ALA A 559 -10.38 -39.18 -36.93
CA ALA A 559 -11.85 -39.31 -37.04
C ALA A 559 -12.49 -38.27 -37.99
N ARG A 560 -11.84 -37.11 -38.21
CA ARG A 560 -12.28 -36.13 -39.23
C ARG A 560 -11.89 -36.54 -40.66
N LEU A 561 -10.76 -37.23 -40.84
CA LEU A 561 -10.31 -37.69 -42.17
C LEU A 561 -11.13 -38.87 -42.73
N ARG A 562 -11.69 -39.74 -41.88
CA ARG A 562 -12.55 -40.84 -42.34
C ARG A 562 -13.99 -40.43 -42.68
N ARG A 563 -14.50 -39.32 -42.12
CA ARG A 563 -15.80 -38.73 -42.54
C ARG A 563 -15.68 -37.78 -43.73
N GLY A 564 -14.49 -37.23 -44.00
CA GLY A 564 -14.20 -36.44 -45.21
C GLY A 564 -13.97 -37.27 -46.48
N LEU A 565 -13.30 -38.43 -46.38
CA LEU A 565 -13.02 -39.27 -47.57
C LEU A 565 -14.19 -40.14 -48.05
N ARG A 566 -15.23 -40.39 -47.23
CA ARG A 566 -16.44 -41.12 -47.68
C ARG A 566 -17.49 -40.23 -48.37
N ARG A 567 -17.31 -38.91 -48.42
CA ARG A 567 -18.19 -37.98 -49.17
C ARG A 567 -17.63 -37.53 -50.53
N ARG A 568 -16.44 -37.99 -50.93
CA ARG A 568 -15.81 -37.66 -52.23
C ARG A 568 -15.72 -38.81 -53.23
N LEU A 569 -16.39 -39.94 -52.98
CA LEU A 569 -16.41 -41.10 -53.89
C LEU A 569 -17.82 -41.48 -54.40
N TRP A 570 -18.82 -40.62 -54.22
CA TRP A 570 -20.21 -40.82 -54.71
C TRP A 570 -20.76 -39.60 -55.47
N ARG A 571 -19.86 -38.80 -56.08
CA ARG A 571 -20.17 -37.83 -57.13
C ARG A 571 -18.99 -37.77 -58.12
N SER A 572 -18.95 -38.78 -58.98
CA SER A 572 -18.34 -38.74 -60.31
C SER A 572 -19.23 -39.56 -61.22
#